data_AF-A0A9W4UUT4-F1
#
_entry.id   AF-A0A9W4UUT4-F1
#
_cell.length_a   1.000
_cell.length_b   1.000
_cell.length_c   1.000
_cell.angle_alpha   90.00
_cell.angle_beta   90.00
_cell.angle_gamma   90.00
#
_symmetry.space_group_name_H-M   'P 1'
#
loop_
_entity.id
_entity.type
_entity.pdbx_description
1 polymer ?
#
loop_
_entity_poly.entity_id
_entity_poly.type
_entity_poly.pdbx_seq_one_letter_code
_entity_poly.pdbx_strand_id
1 'polypeptide(L)'
;MHYYNTLVLLALSLPLVAHSKSIYIDKSCTSRSSWDDDWKETLKLAKRARERMDSSTDTDFEAVFKRVFQTEKSSDEGKYARSILEDIEGLSTVTDLKKSDIRMFCDNDKRWGDARANGGWYDKTNEMVTKNEPSCLKDLALGRVYERKAKAPTDKNSPRAGHNPDRVVVTICDATFVSQEDIPLRIDKKVEEQDLSDMPINYLSLTVSQTILHELAHAVSYAASDESSDKKLQILDLPDKEHAYGWNNVITKEAEMAVKNADNYAFLGKWAVAGDMGYTLPRVNEADLSDEIKKEREEDAVEGYLNKFTDITKRMLMPLVARAFSS
;
A
#
# COMPACT_ATOMS: atom_id res chain seq x y z
N MET A 1 10.90 63.92 -15.41
CA MET A 1 10.29 62.70 -15.98
C MET A 1 11.21 61.53 -15.68
N HIS A 2 10.92 60.76 -14.65
CA HIS A 2 11.62 59.50 -14.37
C HIS A 2 10.59 58.38 -14.43
N TYR A 3 10.66 57.60 -15.50
CA TYR A 3 9.90 56.35 -15.63
C TYR A 3 10.59 55.31 -14.75
N TYR A 4 9.93 54.92 -13.65
CA TYR A 4 10.29 53.73 -12.92
C TYR A 4 9.86 52.51 -13.75
N ASN A 5 10.84 51.83 -14.34
CA ASN A 5 10.70 50.49 -14.89
C ASN A 5 10.45 49.52 -13.73
N THR A 6 9.17 49.24 -13.45
CA THR A 6 8.77 48.16 -12.55
C THR A 6 9.06 46.83 -13.24
N LEU A 7 10.26 46.30 -13.03
CA LEU A 7 10.63 44.95 -13.43
C LEU A 7 9.82 43.97 -12.56
N VAL A 8 8.69 43.49 -13.08
CA VAL A 8 7.92 42.40 -12.47
C VAL A 8 8.77 41.13 -12.60
N LEU A 9 9.54 40.82 -11.54
CA LEU A 9 10.10 39.50 -11.32
C LEU A 9 8.92 38.53 -11.10
N LEU A 10 8.40 37.99 -12.20
CA LEU A 10 7.69 36.71 -12.20
C LEU A 10 8.71 35.66 -11.74
N ALA A 11 8.83 35.50 -10.43
CA ALA A 11 9.43 34.31 -9.84
C ALA A 11 8.54 33.15 -10.29
N LEU A 12 8.94 32.50 -11.39
CA LEU A 12 8.49 31.17 -11.76
C LEU A 12 8.88 30.25 -10.61
N SER A 13 8.01 30.16 -9.61
CA SER A 13 7.95 29.06 -8.67
C SER A 13 7.55 27.84 -9.49
N LEU A 14 8.51 27.30 -10.26
CA LEU A 14 8.41 25.95 -10.75
C LEU A 14 8.13 25.12 -9.49
N PRO A 15 6.96 24.48 -9.38
CA PRO A 15 6.74 23.58 -8.27
C PRO A 15 7.93 22.63 -8.29
N LEU A 16 8.63 22.54 -7.17
CA LEU A 16 9.58 21.45 -6.95
C LEU A 16 8.72 20.21 -7.06
N VAL A 17 8.65 19.64 -8.27
CA VAL A 17 7.95 18.39 -8.51
C VAL A 17 8.77 17.40 -7.73
N ALA A 18 8.26 17.03 -6.54
CA ALA A 18 8.81 15.94 -5.77
C ALA A 18 8.98 14.78 -6.74
N HIS A 19 10.21 14.29 -6.88
CA HIS A 19 10.51 13.29 -7.88
C HIS A 19 9.81 12.00 -7.45
N SER A 20 8.69 11.70 -8.10
CA SER A 20 7.97 10.46 -7.83
C SER A 20 8.85 9.27 -8.19
N LYS A 21 8.79 8.22 -7.37
CA LYS A 21 9.50 6.97 -7.64
C LYS A 21 8.95 6.32 -8.91
N SER A 22 9.86 5.77 -9.68
CA SER A 22 9.55 5.04 -10.90
C SER A 22 9.41 3.53 -10.64
N ILE A 23 8.42 2.89 -11.26
CA ILE A 23 8.19 1.45 -11.16
C ILE A 23 8.29 0.78 -12.53
N TYR A 24 9.15 -0.24 -12.65
CA TYR A 24 9.12 -1.17 -13.78
C TYR A 24 8.22 -2.35 -13.42
N ILE A 25 7.25 -2.66 -14.26
CA ILE A 25 6.36 -3.81 -14.10
C ILE A 25 6.71 -4.84 -15.17
N ASP A 26 7.15 -6.02 -14.74
CA ASP A 26 7.59 -7.07 -15.64
C ASP A 26 6.44 -7.74 -16.39
N LYS A 27 6.75 -8.30 -17.57
CA LYS A 27 5.79 -9.05 -18.38
C LYS A 27 5.18 -10.24 -17.62
N SER A 28 5.89 -10.85 -16.67
CA SER A 28 5.33 -11.89 -15.80
C SER A 28 4.08 -11.43 -15.04
N CYS A 29 3.96 -10.14 -14.72
CA CYS A 29 2.75 -9.55 -14.17
C CYS A 29 1.74 -9.21 -15.26
N THR A 30 2.13 -8.40 -16.25
CA THR A 30 1.20 -7.89 -17.28
C THR A 30 0.66 -8.97 -18.22
N SER A 31 1.25 -10.18 -18.21
CA SER A 31 0.74 -11.33 -18.96
C SER A 31 -0.43 -12.05 -18.28
N ARG A 32 -0.71 -11.74 -17.01
CA ARG A 32 -1.89 -12.24 -16.30
C ARG A 32 -3.12 -11.49 -16.78
N SER A 33 -4.20 -12.22 -17.06
CA SER A 33 -5.44 -11.66 -17.60
C SER A 33 -6.11 -10.63 -16.68
N SER A 34 -5.87 -10.73 -15.37
CA SER A 34 -6.48 -9.89 -14.34
C SER A 34 -5.63 -8.65 -14.00
N TRP A 35 -4.37 -8.59 -14.44
CA TRP A 35 -3.35 -7.67 -13.92
C TRP A 35 -3.76 -6.19 -13.97
N ASP A 36 -4.26 -5.72 -15.12
CA ASP A 36 -4.56 -4.31 -15.30
C ASP A 36 -5.63 -3.82 -14.33
N ASP A 37 -6.61 -4.67 -14.01
CA ASP A 37 -7.65 -4.34 -13.05
C ASP A 37 -7.14 -4.45 -11.61
N ASP A 38 -6.33 -5.47 -11.29
CA ASP A 38 -5.73 -5.64 -9.95
C ASP A 38 -4.82 -4.44 -9.62
N TRP A 39 -4.00 -4.00 -10.59
CA TRP A 39 -3.15 -2.82 -10.48
C TRP A 39 -3.94 -1.52 -10.33
N LYS A 40 -5.02 -1.33 -11.12
CA LYS A 40 -5.92 -0.17 -10.96
C LYS A 40 -6.59 -0.16 -9.59
N GLU A 41 -7.02 -1.32 -9.10
CA GLU A 41 -7.61 -1.44 -7.77
C GLU A 41 -6.58 -1.10 -6.68
N THR A 42 -5.33 -1.55 -6.78
CA THR A 42 -4.25 -1.13 -5.86
C THR A 42 -4.10 0.39 -5.79
N LEU A 43 -4.01 1.05 -6.95
CA LEU A 43 -3.90 2.51 -7.00
C LEU A 43 -5.16 3.20 -6.48
N LYS A 44 -6.35 2.63 -6.72
CA LYS A 44 -7.62 3.10 -6.15
C LYS A 44 -7.60 3.02 -4.62
N LEU A 45 -7.15 1.91 -4.03
CA LEU A 45 -7.05 1.74 -2.58
C LEU A 45 -6.17 2.83 -1.95
N ALA A 46 -4.96 3.04 -2.49
CA ALA A 46 -4.03 4.06 -1.98
C ALA A 46 -4.61 5.48 -2.11
N LYS A 47 -5.10 5.83 -3.31
CA LYS A 47 -5.70 7.13 -3.60
C LYS A 47 -6.89 7.44 -2.70
N ARG A 48 -7.85 6.52 -2.58
CA ARG A 48 -9.05 6.73 -1.77
C ARG A 48 -8.72 6.88 -0.29
N ALA A 49 -7.78 6.10 0.22
CA ALA A 49 -7.32 6.29 1.61
C ALA A 49 -6.73 7.69 1.81
N ARG A 50 -5.82 8.14 0.94
CA ARG A 50 -5.25 9.50 1.03
C ARG A 50 -6.34 10.59 0.96
N GLU A 51 -7.24 10.51 -0.01
CA GLU A 51 -8.32 11.49 -0.19
C GLU A 51 -9.25 11.57 1.04
N ARG A 52 -9.56 10.42 1.66
CA ARG A 52 -10.38 10.39 2.88
C ARG A 52 -9.60 10.88 4.11
N MET A 53 -8.28 10.67 4.20
CA MET A 53 -7.44 11.31 5.23
C MET A 53 -7.46 12.84 5.11
N ASP A 54 -7.41 13.36 3.88
CA ASP A 54 -7.44 14.79 3.58
C ASP A 54 -8.81 15.45 3.89
N SER A 55 -9.88 14.66 3.95
CA SER A 55 -11.23 15.15 4.25
C SER A 55 -11.39 15.51 5.73
N SER A 56 -11.58 16.80 6.04
CA SER A 56 -11.87 17.27 7.41
C SER A 56 -13.28 16.91 7.91
N THR A 57 -14.15 16.36 7.04
CA THR A 57 -15.56 16.06 7.36
C THR A 57 -15.87 14.57 7.36
N ASP A 58 -14.92 13.71 7.00
CA ASP A 58 -15.09 12.26 6.99
C ASP A 58 -14.79 11.67 8.38
N THR A 59 -15.67 11.93 9.33
CA THR A 59 -15.52 11.50 10.73
C THR A 59 -15.51 9.98 10.89
N ASP A 60 -16.16 9.26 9.97
CA ASP A 60 -16.18 7.80 9.98
C ASP A 60 -14.81 7.24 9.55
N PHE A 61 -14.20 7.79 8.51
CA PHE A 61 -12.84 7.40 8.13
C PHE A 61 -11.80 7.84 9.16
N GLU A 62 -12.01 8.97 9.84
CA GLU A 62 -11.16 9.38 10.95
C GLU A 62 -11.17 8.36 12.09
N ALA A 63 -12.34 7.80 12.43
CA ALA A 63 -12.44 6.71 13.40
C ALA A 63 -11.72 5.43 12.93
N VAL A 64 -11.86 5.07 11.65
CA VAL A 64 -11.10 3.97 11.05
C VAL A 64 -9.59 4.22 11.14
N PHE A 65 -9.14 5.40 10.71
CA PHE A 65 -7.72 5.77 10.72
C PHE A 65 -7.15 5.66 12.14
N LYS A 66 -7.87 6.22 13.13
CA LYS A 66 -7.48 6.17 14.53
C LYS A 66 -7.36 4.75 15.05
N ARG A 67 -8.25 3.84 14.63
CA ARG A 67 -8.19 2.43 15.00
C ARG A 67 -7.06 1.67 14.31
N VAL A 68 -6.78 1.99 13.04
CA VAL A 68 -5.71 1.35 12.28
C VAL A 68 -4.34 1.83 12.74
N PHE A 69 -4.14 3.14 12.97
CA PHE A 69 -2.81 3.70 13.28
C PHE A 69 -2.63 4.12 14.74
N GLN A 70 -3.64 3.95 15.60
CA GLN A 70 -3.61 4.34 17.03
C GLN A 70 -3.17 5.79 17.26
N THR A 71 -3.44 6.68 16.29
CA THR A 71 -3.04 8.09 16.31
C THR A 71 -4.04 8.94 15.53
N GLU A 72 -3.94 10.25 15.67
CA GLU A 72 -4.76 11.19 14.90
C GLU A 72 -4.16 11.43 13.52
N LYS A 73 -4.98 11.59 12.48
CA LYS A 73 -4.50 11.86 11.11
C LYS A 73 -3.65 13.13 10.97
N SER A 74 -3.79 14.07 11.91
CA SER A 74 -3.05 15.33 11.96
C SER A 74 -1.70 15.23 12.67
N SER A 75 -1.41 14.11 13.35
CA SER A 75 -0.12 13.84 13.97
C SER A 75 0.98 13.68 12.93
N ASP A 76 2.24 13.63 13.37
CA ASP A 76 3.37 13.43 12.46
C ASP A 76 3.36 12.00 11.90
N GLU A 77 2.95 11.02 12.71
CA GLU A 77 2.64 9.65 12.28
C GLU A 77 1.55 9.62 11.20
N GLY A 78 0.48 10.40 11.38
CA GLY A 78 -0.60 10.51 10.40
C GLY A 78 -0.17 11.12 9.08
N LYS A 79 0.64 12.19 9.13
CA LYS A 79 1.23 12.81 7.92
C LYS A 79 2.18 11.87 7.20
N TYR A 80 2.98 11.10 7.94
CA TYR A 80 3.85 10.08 7.36
C TYR A 80 3.05 8.96 6.69
N ALA A 81 2.00 8.46 7.35
CA ALA A 81 1.13 7.45 6.74
C ALA A 81 0.49 7.97 5.43
N ARG A 82 0.06 9.24 5.44
CA ARG A 82 -0.45 9.94 4.26
C ARG A 82 0.59 10.01 3.14
N SER A 83 1.84 10.38 3.44
CA SER A 83 2.88 10.51 2.42
C SER A 83 3.23 9.18 1.75
N ILE A 84 3.19 8.08 2.49
CA ILE A 84 3.40 6.74 1.91
C ILE A 84 2.30 6.40 0.90
N LEU A 85 1.03 6.69 1.20
CA LEU A 85 -0.07 6.49 0.26
C LEU A 85 0.03 7.41 -0.97
N GLU A 86 0.48 8.65 -0.77
CA GLU A 86 0.77 9.59 -1.85
C GLU A 86 1.92 9.10 -2.76
N ASP A 87 3.00 8.59 -2.19
CA ASP A 87 4.12 8.01 -2.94
C ASP A 87 3.67 6.81 -3.79
N ILE A 88 2.78 5.96 -3.26
CA ILE A 88 2.20 4.82 -3.98
C ILE A 88 1.29 5.28 -5.12
N GLU A 89 0.38 6.23 -4.86
CA GLU A 89 -0.49 6.82 -5.89
C GLU A 89 0.34 7.50 -7.00
N GLY A 90 1.44 8.16 -6.61
CA GLY A 90 2.30 8.91 -7.50
C GLY A 90 3.21 8.06 -8.38
N LEU A 91 3.32 6.74 -8.15
CA LEU A 91 4.27 5.88 -8.87
C LEU A 91 4.11 5.98 -10.39
N SER A 92 5.21 6.30 -11.07
CA SER A 92 5.22 6.38 -12.53
C SER A 92 5.72 5.07 -13.14
N THR A 93 4.88 4.38 -13.93
CA THR A 93 5.32 3.17 -14.63
C THR A 93 6.33 3.50 -15.74
N VAL A 94 7.45 2.80 -15.77
CA VAL A 94 8.53 2.97 -16.75
C VAL A 94 8.89 1.63 -17.42
N THR A 95 9.49 1.71 -18.61
CA THR A 95 9.97 0.53 -19.35
C THR A 95 11.44 0.21 -19.12
N ASP A 96 12.22 1.17 -18.58
CA ASP A 96 13.64 0.98 -18.27
C ASP A 96 13.80 0.30 -16.90
N LEU A 97 13.93 -1.03 -16.93
CA LEU A 97 14.19 -1.85 -15.74
C LEU A 97 15.41 -1.37 -14.96
N LYS A 98 16.49 -0.96 -15.63
CA LYS A 98 17.75 -0.67 -14.94
C LYS A 98 17.65 0.61 -14.12
N LYS A 99 17.01 1.65 -14.67
CA LYS A 99 16.87 2.96 -14.02
C LYS A 99 15.73 3.03 -13.00
N SER A 100 14.75 2.13 -13.04
CA SER A 100 13.62 2.21 -12.13
C SER A 100 13.99 2.06 -10.66
N ASP A 101 13.26 2.74 -9.79
CA ASP A 101 13.42 2.68 -8.33
C ASP A 101 12.78 1.41 -7.75
N ILE A 102 11.64 1.01 -8.29
CA ILE A 102 10.93 -0.20 -7.91
C ILE A 102 10.84 -1.09 -9.14
N ARG A 103 10.94 -2.41 -8.93
CA ARG A 103 10.78 -3.41 -9.99
C ARG A 103 9.86 -4.51 -9.50
N MET A 104 8.76 -4.73 -10.19
CA MET A 104 7.73 -5.67 -9.79
C MET A 104 7.68 -6.85 -10.75
N PHE A 105 7.70 -8.05 -10.19
CA PHE A 105 7.67 -9.32 -10.91
C PHE A 105 6.56 -10.21 -10.37
N CYS A 106 5.97 -11.04 -11.24
CA CYS A 106 4.96 -12.03 -10.88
C CYS A 106 5.35 -13.40 -11.45
N ASP A 107 6.64 -13.66 -11.48
CA ASP A 107 7.28 -14.87 -12.02
C ASP A 107 7.47 -15.95 -10.94
N ASN A 108 6.89 -15.77 -9.74
CA ASN A 108 7.04 -16.66 -8.59
C ASN A 108 8.53 -16.92 -8.23
N ASP A 109 9.35 -15.87 -8.31
CA ASP A 109 10.79 -15.91 -8.05
C ASP A 109 11.59 -16.85 -8.98
N LYS A 110 11.07 -17.24 -10.16
CA LYS A 110 11.77 -18.09 -11.14
C LYS A 110 13.09 -17.51 -11.65
N ARG A 111 13.27 -16.18 -11.58
CA ARG A 111 14.53 -15.49 -11.94
C ARG A 111 15.69 -15.72 -10.97
N TRP A 112 15.41 -16.21 -9.76
CA TRP A 112 16.46 -16.53 -8.79
C TRP A 112 17.12 -17.85 -9.22
N GLY A 113 18.42 -17.80 -9.51
CA GLY A 113 19.19 -19.00 -9.84
C GLY A 113 19.51 -19.83 -8.60
N ASP A 114 20.09 -21.02 -8.81
CA ASP A 114 20.44 -21.96 -7.75
C ASP A 114 21.26 -21.33 -6.61
N ALA A 115 21.15 -21.95 -5.43
CA ALA A 115 21.96 -21.60 -4.28
C ALA A 115 23.45 -21.63 -4.65
N ARG A 116 24.15 -20.51 -4.44
CA ARG A 116 25.58 -20.41 -4.71
C ARG A 116 26.36 -21.28 -3.73
N ALA A 117 27.56 -21.72 -4.12
CA ALA A 117 28.43 -22.58 -3.29
C ALA A 117 28.75 -22.01 -1.89
N ASN A 118 28.69 -20.69 -1.71
CA ASN A 118 28.88 -20.01 -0.43
C ASN A 118 27.58 -19.76 0.36
N GLY A 119 26.48 -20.38 -0.05
CA GLY A 119 25.14 -20.15 0.47
C GLY A 119 24.47 -18.92 -0.14
N GLY A 120 23.14 -19.00 -0.27
CA GLY A 120 22.29 -17.90 -0.73
C GLY A 120 21.99 -17.91 -2.22
N TRP A 121 21.03 -17.07 -2.60
CA TRP A 121 20.40 -17.04 -3.92
C TRP A 121 20.71 -15.73 -4.62
N TYR A 122 20.66 -15.77 -5.96
CA TYR A 122 20.99 -14.62 -6.79
C TYR A 122 20.02 -14.43 -7.94
N ASP A 123 19.42 -13.24 -7.96
CA ASP A 123 18.64 -12.72 -9.06
C ASP A 123 19.58 -12.00 -10.04
N LYS A 124 19.88 -12.67 -11.16
CA LYS A 124 20.73 -12.12 -12.23
C LYS A 124 20.08 -10.93 -12.94
N THR A 125 18.76 -10.90 -13.03
CA THR A 125 18.00 -9.85 -13.71
C THR A 125 18.09 -8.54 -12.95
N ASN A 126 18.02 -8.61 -11.62
CA ASN A 126 18.00 -7.43 -10.77
C ASN A 126 19.27 -7.20 -9.97
N GLU A 127 20.28 -8.06 -10.10
CA GLU A 127 21.51 -7.97 -9.32
C GLU A 127 21.22 -7.97 -7.80
N MET A 128 20.30 -8.82 -7.36
CA MET A 128 19.88 -8.94 -5.95
C MET A 128 20.39 -10.23 -5.34
N VAL A 129 20.70 -10.22 -4.04
CA VAL A 129 21.16 -11.40 -3.31
C VAL A 129 20.37 -11.58 -2.03
N THR A 130 20.04 -12.81 -1.69
CA THR A 130 19.47 -13.17 -0.38
C THR A 130 20.21 -14.37 0.20
N LYS A 131 20.29 -14.46 1.52
CA LYS A 131 20.84 -15.66 2.19
C LYS A 131 19.83 -16.80 2.23
N ASN A 132 18.56 -16.43 2.35
CA ASN A 132 17.46 -17.37 2.50
C ASN A 132 16.92 -17.74 1.13
N GLU A 133 16.26 -18.89 1.04
CA GLU A 133 15.44 -19.22 -0.12
C GLU A 133 14.42 -18.10 -0.42
N PRO A 134 14.30 -17.68 -1.70
CA PRO A 134 13.31 -16.70 -2.13
C PRO A 134 11.90 -17.10 -1.67
N SER A 135 11.15 -16.14 -1.14
CA SER A 135 9.89 -16.38 -0.47
C SER A 135 8.87 -17.08 -1.37
N CYS A 136 8.76 -16.72 -2.65
CA CYS A 136 7.78 -17.34 -3.54
C CYS A 136 8.14 -18.79 -3.95
N LEU A 137 9.35 -19.26 -3.64
CA LEU A 137 9.70 -20.68 -3.80
C LEU A 137 9.23 -21.53 -2.62
N LYS A 138 8.82 -20.90 -1.51
CA LYS A 138 8.19 -21.57 -0.38
C LYS A 138 6.68 -21.60 -0.57
N ASP A 139 6.05 -22.63 -0.03
CA ASP A 139 4.61 -22.75 -0.05
C ASP A 139 3.96 -21.56 0.68
N LEU A 140 2.92 -20.97 0.07
CA LEU A 140 1.99 -19.99 0.64
C LEU A 140 2.44 -18.53 0.79
N ALA A 141 3.66 -18.15 0.39
CA ALA A 141 4.00 -16.72 0.34
C ALA A 141 3.12 -16.00 -0.69
N LEU A 142 2.60 -14.82 -0.35
CA LEU A 142 1.78 -13.99 -1.24
C LEU A 142 2.64 -12.93 -1.96
N GLY A 143 3.53 -12.27 -1.23
CA GLY A 143 4.41 -11.26 -1.79
C GLY A 143 5.75 -11.22 -1.06
N ARG A 144 6.71 -10.51 -1.67
CA ARG A 144 7.97 -10.17 -1.01
C ARG A 144 8.66 -8.96 -1.60
N VAL A 145 9.16 -8.09 -0.73
CA VAL A 145 10.21 -7.12 -1.07
C VAL A 145 11.61 -7.66 -0.78
N TYR A 146 12.50 -7.45 -1.75
CA TYR A 146 13.94 -7.68 -1.67
C TYR A 146 14.68 -6.36 -1.84
N GLU A 147 15.46 -5.98 -0.84
CA GLU A 147 16.22 -4.74 -0.83
C GLU A 147 17.74 -4.95 -0.89
N ARG A 148 18.22 -6.20 -0.73
CA ARG A 148 19.67 -6.49 -0.67
C ARG A 148 20.28 -6.68 -2.05
N LYS A 149 21.20 -5.78 -2.41
CA LYS A 149 21.92 -5.76 -3.69
C LYS A 149 23.16 -6.64 -3.68
N ALA A 150 23.50 -7.19 -4.84
CA ALA A 150 24.84 -7.68 -5.13
C ALA A 150 25.84 -6.52 -5.14
N LYS A 151 27.14 -6.81 -4.95
CA LYS A 151 28.20 -5.81 -5.13
C LYS A 151 28.12 -5.22 -6.53
N ALA A 152 28.14 -3.88 -6.60
CA ALA A 152 28.18 -3.16 -7.86
C ALA A 152 29.38 -3.68 -8.71
N PRO A 153 29.20 -3.83 -10.03
CA PRO A 153 30.31 -4.23 -10.88
C PRO A 153 31.40 -3.15 -10.86
N THR A 154 32.66 -3.58 -10.84
CA THR A 154 33.81 -2.68 -10.99
C THR A 154 34.02 -2.27 -12.44
N ASP A 155 33.64 -3.12 -13.40
CA ASP A 155 33.68 -2.84 -14.83
C ASP A 155 32.41 -2.13 -15.28
N LYS A 156 32.57 -0.94 -15.89
CA LYS A 156 31.48 -0.14 -16.47
C LYS A 156 30.82 -0.82 -17.67
N ASN A 157 31.52 -1.73 -18.35
CA ASN A 157 30.97 -2.50 -19.47
C ASN A 157 30.30 -3.81 -19.02
N SER A 158 30.31 -4.10 -17.71
CA SER A 158 29.62 -5.26 -17.18
C SER A 158 28.12 -5.20 -17.56
N PRO A 159 27.50 -6.31 -17.96
CA PRO A 159 26.04 -6.38 -18.11
C PRO A 159 25.27 -5.96 -16.85
N ARG A 160 25.95 -6.04 -15.69
CA ARG A 160 25.47 -5.68 -14.35
C ARG A 160 25.54 -4.17 -14.07
N ALA A 161 26.17 -3.38 -14.96
CA ALA A 161 26.35 -1.94 -14.80
C ALA A 161 25.06 -1.17 -15.14
N GLY A 162 24.93 0.02 -14.56
CA GLY A 162 23.82 0.94 -14.83
C GLY A 162 22.52 0.65 -14.06
N HIS A 163 22.51 -0.34 -13.16
CA HIS A 163 21.37 -0.53 -12.26
C HIS A 163 21.29 0.63 -11.26
N ASN A 164 20.08 1.14 -11.02
CA ASN A 164 19.80 2.06 -9.93
C ASN A 164 20.32 1.42 -8.61
N PRO A 165 21.26 2.08 -7.90
CA PRO A 165 21.83 1.54 -6.67
C PRO A 165 20.80 1.42 -5.55
N ASP A 166 19.72 2.19 -5.65
CA ASP A 166 18.67 2.33 -4.63
C ASP A 166 17.41 1.55 -4.96
N ARG A 167 17.47 0.75 -6.02
CA ARG A 167 16.35 -0.10 -6.42
C ARG A 167 15.88 -1.03 -5.30
N VAL A 168 14.60 -1.33 -5.32
CA VAL A 168 14.00 -2.47 -4.60
C VAL A 168 13.26 -3.36 -5.58
N VAL A 169 13.16 -4.64 -5.24
CA VAL A 169 12.45 -5.61 -6.08
C VAL A 169 11.29 -6.18 -5.30
N VAL A 170 10.10 -6.06 -5.87
CA VAL A 170 8.87 -6.67 -5.38
C VAL A 170 8.59 -7.92 -6.21
N THR A 171 8.29 -9.04 -5.56
CA THR A 171 7.66 -10.20 -6.21
C THR A 171 6.26 -10.37 -5.66
N ILE A 172 5.28 -10.58 -6.54
CA ILE A 172 3.96 -11.12 -6.19
C ILE A 172 3.96 -12.61 -6.58
N CYS A 173 3.69 -13.48 -5.63
CA CYS A 173 3.77 -14.93 -5.80
C CYS A 173 2.53 -15.49 -6.50
N ASP A 174 2.62 -16.70 -7.02
CA ASP A 174 1.48 -17.38 -7.68
C ASP A 174 0.29 -17.56 -6.72
N ALA A 175 0.56 -17.80 -5.44
CA ALA A 175 -0.46 -18.01 -4.41
C ALA A 175 -1.42 -16.82 -4.23
N THR A 176 -0.99 -15.58 -4.52
CA THR A 176 -1.86 -14.40 -4.49
C THR A 176 -2.98 -14.45 -5.51
N PHE A 177 -2.77 -15.16 -6.62
CA PHE A 177 -3.73 -15.25 -7.72
C PHE A 177 -4.63 -16.48 -7.62
N VAL A 178 -4.58 -17.21 -6.51
CA VAL A 178 -5.39 -18.41 -6.26
C VAL A 178 -6.48 -18.06 -5.27
N SER A 179 -7.74 -18.16 -5.70
CA SER A 179 -8.89 -17.93 -4.82
C SER A 179 -8.89 -18.97 -3.70
N GLN A 180 -9.04 -18.52 -2.47
CA GLN A 180 -9.47 -19.39 -1.38
C GLN A 180 -11.01 -19.51 -1.42
N GLU A 181 -11.58 -20.57 -0.85
CA GLU A 181 -13.03 -20.76 -0.84
C GLU A 181 -13.71 -19.53 -0.23
N ASP A 182 -14.69 -18.99 -0.95
CA ASP A 182 -15.51 -17.83 -0.61
C ASP A 182 -14.80 -16.47 -0.43
N ILE A 183 -13.47 -16.40 -0.52
CA ILE A 183 -12.73 -15.12 -0.41
C ILE A 183 -12.49 -14.53 -1.82
N PRO A 184 -12.98 -13.32 -2.12
CA PRO A 184 -12.78 -12.70 -3.42
C PRO A 184 -11.32 -12.29 -3.64
N LEU A 185 -10.82 -12.52 -4.85
CA LEU A 185 -9.51 -12.02 -5.28
C LEU A 185 -9.50 -10.52 -5.61
N ARG A 186 -10.68 -9.90 -5.71
CA ARG A 186 -10.87 -8.50 -6.13
C ARG A 186 -12.17 -7.92 -5.59
N ILE A 187 -12.21 -6.61 -5.38
CA ILE A 187 -13.44 -5.85 -5.12
C ILE A 187 -14.08 -5.46 -6.46
N ASP A 188 -14.64 -6.44 -7.16
CA ASP A 188 -15.36 -6.22 -8.41
C ASP A 188 -16.83 -5.83 -8.18
N LYS A 189 -17.58 -5.60 -9.27
CA LYS A 189 -19.01 -5.25 -9.21
C LYS A 189 -19.85 -6.28 -8.45
N LYS A 190 -19.50 -7.57 -8.48
CA LYS A 190 -20.23 -8.63 -7.76
C LYS A 190 -20.00 -8.49 -6.25
N VAL A 191 -18.79 -8.14 -5.82
CA VAL A 191 -18.51 -7.85 -4.41
C VAL A 191 -19.17 -6.54 -3.98
N GLU A 192 -19.14 -5.50 -4.83
CA GLU A 192 -19.78 -4.21 -4.57
C GLU A 192 -21.33 -4.31 -4.42
N GLU A 193 -21.96 -5.26 -5.11
CA GLU A 193 -23.41 -5.50 -5.05
C GLU A 193 -23.84 -6.42 -3.90
N GLN A 194 -22.91 -7.10 -3.22
CA GLN A 194 -23.21 -7.95 -2.08
C GLN A 194 -23.50 -7.13 -0.82
N ASP A 195 -24.39 -7.64 0.02
CA ASP A 195 -24.54 -7.10 1.36
C ASP A 195 -23.46 -7.66 2.27
N LEU A 196 -22.42 -6.86 2.51
CA LEU A 196 -21.33 -7.21 3.41
C LEU A 196 -21.60 -6.81 4.86
N SER A 197 -22.85 -6.43 5.22
CA SER A 197 -23.19 -6.15 6.62
C SER A 197 -22.90 -7.39 7.46
N ASP A 198 -22.31 -7.19 8.64
CA ASP A 198 -21.93 -8.28 9.55
C ASP A 198 -20.93 -9.27 8.93
N MET A 199 -20.19 -8.87 7.89
CA MET A 199 -18.98 -9.57 7.45
C MET A 199 -17.74 -8.88 8.00
N PRO A 200 -16.73 -9.61 8.50
CA PRO A 200 -15.48 -9.00 8.92
C PRO A 200 -14.73 -8.46 7.70
N ILE A 201 -13.98 -7.37 7.87
CA ILE A 201 -13.11 -6.80 6.82
C ILE A 201 -12.06 -7.82 6.33
N ASN A 202 -11.78 -8.85 7.12
CA ASN A 202 -10.96 -10.00 6.70
C ASN A 202 -11.54 -10.77 5.50
N TYR A 203 -12.85 -10.67 5.23
CA TYR A 203 -13.45 -11.18 4.00
C TYR A 203 -12.79 -10.58 2.75
N LEU A 204 -12.29 -9.35 2.84
CA LEU A 204 -11.57 -8.67 1.76
C LEU A 204 -10.03 -8.79 1.92
N SER A 205 -9.52 -9.64 2.82
CA SER A 205 -8.09 -9.65 3.23
C SER A 205 -7.11 -10.36 2.30
N LEU A 206 -7.58 -11.03 1.25
CA LEU A 206 -6.73 -11.77 0.31
C LEU A 206 -6.95 -11.32 -1.15
N THR A 207 -7.41 -10.09 -1.34
CA THR A 207 -7.46 -9.49 -2.67
C THR A 207 -6.05 -9.31 -3.21
N VAL A 208 -5.87 -9.51 -4.52
CA VAL A 208 -4.57 -9.30 -5.19
C VAL A 208 -4.08 -7.87 -4.95
N SER A 209 -5.01 -6.91 -5.03
CA SER A 209 -4.73 -5.48 -4.89
C SER A 209 -4.19 -5.10 -3.51
N GLN A 210 -4.67 -5.76 -2.45
CA GLN A 210 -4.15 -5.59 -1.09
C GLN A 210 -2.73 -6.12 -0.97
N THR A 211 -2.44 -7.32 -1.48
CA THR A 211 -1.07 -7.86 -1.42
C THR A 211 -0.11 -6.90 -2.13
N ILE A 212 -0.49 -6.40 -3.31
CA ILE A 212 0.33 -5.41 -4.02
C ILE A 212 0.49 -4.14 -3.19
N LEU A 213 -0.59 -3.61 -2.59
CA LEU A 213 -0.51 -2.41 -1.75
C LEU A 213 0.41 -2.59 -0.53
N HIS A 214 0.34 -3.74 0.12
CA HIS A 214 1.21 -4.12 1.23
C HIS A 214 2.69 -4.10 0.80
N GLU A 215 3.03 -4.78 -0.30
CA GLU A 215 4.41 -4.82 -0.79
C GLU A 215 4.90 -3.45 -1.26
N LEU A 216 4.02 -2.64 -1.84
CA LEU A 216 4.36 -1.27 -2.24
C LEU A 216 4.63 -0.37 -1.03
N ALA A 217 3.94 -0.55 0.10
CA ALA A 217 4.22 0.20 1.32
C ALA A 217 5.66 -0.04 1.80
N HIS A 218 6.14 -1.30 1.78
CA HIS A 218 7.57 -1.56 2.00
C HIS A 218 8.43 -0.86 0.96
N ALA A 219 8.14 -1.04 -0.33
CA ALA A 219 8.99 -0.61 -1.42
C ALA A 219 9.19 0.92 -1.47
N VAL A 220 8.12 1.71 -1.31
CA VAL A 220 8.21 3.17 -1.32
C VAL A 220 8.91 3.70 -0.07
N SER A 221 8.76 3.01 1.07
CA SER A 221 9.46 3.35 2.33
C SER A 221 10.97 3.11 2.29
N TYR A 222 11.49 2.51 1.21
CA TYR A 222 12.91 2.38 1.02
C TYR A 222 13.53 3.77 0.82
N ALA A 223 14.09 4.30 1.89
CA ALA A 223 14.82 5.55 1.89
C ALA A 223 16.31 5.28 1.66
N ALA A 224 16.90 6.03 0.73
CA ALA A 224 18.33 6.25 0.72
C ALA A 224 18.65 7.13 1.93
N SER A 225 18.95 6.54 3.07
CA SER A 225 19.36 7.31 4.24
C SER A 225 20.66 8.05 3.91
N ASP A 226 20.78 9.29 4.41
CA ASP A 226 21.94 10.16 4.23
C ASP A 226 23.24 9.36 4.48
N GLU A 227 24.24 9.68 3.67
CA GLU A 227 25.48 8.98 3.24
C GLU A 227 26.24 8.06 4.25
N SER A 228 25.83 7.99 5.52
CA SER A 228 26.47 7.23 6.60
C SER A 228 25.63 6.10 7.22
N SER A 229 24.38 5.90 6.82
CA SER A 229 23.52 4.87 7.44
C SER A 229 23.08 3.80 6.44
N ASP A 230 23.04 2.55 6.88
CA ASP A 230 22.60 1.41 6.08
C ASP A 230 21.18 1.67 5.55
N LYS A 231 21.03 1.85 4.23
CA LYS A 231 19.73 1.98 3.56
C LYS A 231 18.84 0.78 3.91
N LYS A 232 17.72 1.03 4.59
CA LYS A 232 16.79 0.00 5.10
C LYS A 232 15.35 0.39 4.79
N LEU A 233 14.50 -0.62 4.69
CA LEU A 233 13.05 -0.42 4.64
C LEU A 233 12.61 0.21 5.98
N GLN A 234 11.77 1.25 5.90
CA GLN A 234 11.22 1.90 7.10
C GLN A 234 9.90 1.26 7.54
N ILE A 235 9.14 0.74 6.57
CA ILE A 235 7.94 -0.08 6.81
C ILE A 235 8.35 -1.56 6.69
N LEU A 236 7.96 -2.35 7.68
CA LEU A 236 8.32 -3.75 7.87
C LEU A 236 7.08 -4.60 8.18
N ASP A 237 7.27 -5.92 8.23
CA ASP A 237 6.28 -6.88 8.74
C ASP A 237 6.41 -6.93 10.27
N LEU A 238 5.52 -6.24 10.99
CA LEU A 238 5.63 -6.06 12.45
C LEU A 238 4.46 -6.71 13.19
N PRO A 239 4.69 -7.27 14.39
CA PRO A 239 5.94 -7.23 15.16
C PRO A 239 7.02 -8.22 14.68
N ASP A 240 6.58 -9.31 14.05
CA ASP A 240 7.41 -10.34 13.45
C ASP A 240 6.62 -11.01 12.32
N LYS A 241 7.25 -11.90 11.55
CA LYS A 241 6.64 -12.48 10.35
C LYS A 241 5.44 -13.37 10.65
N GLU A 242 5.41 -14.01 11.81
CA GLU A 242 4.37 -14.95 12.20
C GLU A 242 3.10 -14.21 12.67
N HIS A 243 3.27 -13.00 13.21
CA HIS A 243 2.16 -12.20 13.76
C HIS A 243 1.89 -10.90 12.99
N ALA A 244 2.58 -10.62 11.88
CA ALA A 244 2.50 -9.35 11.18
C ALA A 244 1.18 -9.09 10.42
N TYR A 245 0.35 -10.10 10.24
CA TYR A 245 -0.75 -10.05 9.30
C TYR A 245 -2.12 -10.12 9.97
N GLY A 246 -3.11 -9.56 9.28
CA GLY A 246 -4.52 -9.65 9.64
C GLY A 246 -4.99 -8.50 10.52
N TRP A 247 -6.31 -8.33 10.53
CA TRP A 247 -6.98 -7.22 11.20
C TRP A 247 -6.64 -7.11 12.70
N ASN A 248 -6.62 -8.23 13.42
CA ASN A 248 -6.35 -8.24 14.87
C ASN A 248 -4.98 -7.65 15.18
N ASN A 249 -3.96 -7.99 14.39
CA ASN A 249 -2.65 -7.39 14.54
C ASN A 249 -2.68 -5.91 14.15
N VAL A 250 -3.37 -5.52 13.06
CA VAL A 250 -3.46 -4.12 12.60
C VAL A 250 -3.94 -3.18 13.70
N ILE A 251 -4.96 -3.56 14.48
CA ILE A 251 -5.60 -2.67 15.46
C ILE A 251 -5.01 -2.72 16.89
N THR A 252 -4.12 -3.67 17.19
CA THR A 252 -3.57 -3.86 18.54
C THR A 252 -2.19 -3.24 18.74
N LYS A 253 -1.56 -2.74 17.67
CA LYS A 253 -0.23 -2.13 17.73
C LYS A 253 -0.27 -0.69 18.19
N GLU A 254 0.70 -0.31 19.01
CA GLU A 254 0.98 1.09 19.33
C GLU A 254 1.28 1.92 18.06
N ALA A 255 1.00 3.22 18.12
CA ALA A 255 1.08 4.12 16.97
C ALA A 255 2.42 4.07 16.22
N GLU A 256 3.54 4.09 16.96
CA GLU A 256 4.88 4.06 16.37
C GLU A 256 5.13 2.77 15.54
N MET A 257 4.56 1.65 15.98
CA MET A 257 4.68 0.38 15.28
C MET A 257 3.67 0.28 14.13
N ALA A 258 2.45 0.78 14.34
CA ALA A 258 1.38 0.79 13.35
C ALA A 258 1.80 1.54 12.07
N VAL A 259 2.43 2.71 12.19
CA VAL A 259 2.95 3.46 11.01
C VAL A 259 4.11 2.78 10.30
N LYS A 260 4.76 1.82 10.95
CA LYS A 260 5.87 1.03 10.38
C LYS A 260 5.41 -0.35 9.93
N ASN A 261 4.12 -0.69 9.96
CA ASN A 261 3.61 -1.99 9.53
C ASN A 261 2.89 -1.90 8.18
N ALA A 262 3.30 -2.68 7.18
CA ALA A 262 2.72 -2.61 5.83
C ALA A 262 1.22 -2.98 5.79
N ASP A 263 0.79 -3.92 6.62
CA ASP A 263 -0.61 -4.37 6.62
C ASP A 263 -1.57 -3.28 7.13
N ASN A 264 -1.10 -2.33 7.96
CA ASN A 264 -1.90 -1.19 8.39
C ASN A 264 -2.28 -0.29 7.19
N TYR A 265 -1.36 -0.07 6.25
CA TYR A 265 -1.64 0.66 5.01
C TYR A 265 -2.61 -0.10 4.11
N ALA A 266 -2.41 -1.42 3.99
CA ALA A 266 -3.23 -2.28 3.16
C ALA A 266 -4.70 -2.34 3.67
N PHE A 267 -4.89 -2.44 4.99
CA PHE A 267 -6.22 -2.37 5.61
C PHE A 267 -6.83 -0.98 5.56
N LEU A 268 -6.06 0.11 5.72
CA LEU A 268 -6.58 1.46 5.56
C LEU A 268 -7.12 1.69 4.13
N GLY A 269 -6.38 1.25 3.12
CA GLY A 269 -6.81 1.26 1.72
C GLY A 269 -8.15 0.54 1.51
N LYS A 270 -8.28 -0.68 2.08
CA LYS A 270 -9.53 -1.46 1.98
C LYS A 270 -10.70 -0.78 2.67
N TRP A 271 -10.52 -0.25 3.87
CA TRP A 271 -11.57 0.50 4.54
C TRP A 271 -11.98 1.77 3.78
N ALA A 272 -11.04 2.39 3.05
CA ALA A 272 -11.37 3.54 2.22
C ALA A 272 -12.37 3.18 1.12
N VAL A 273 -12.12 2.08 0.40
CA VAL A 273 -13.01 1.56 -0.64
C VAL A 273 -14.30 0.97 -0.07
N ALA A 274 -14.25 0.28 1.07
CA ALA A 274 -15.46 -0.19 1.77
C ALA A 274 -16.41 0.98 2.12
N GLY A 275 -15.84 2.15 2.46
CA GLY A 275 -16.63 3.37 2.65
C GLY A 275 -17.33 3.89 1.40
N ASP A 276 -16.70 3.73 0.23
CA ASP A 276 -17.35 4.05 -1.06
C ASP A 276 -18.53 3.11 -1.31
N MET A 277 -18.44 1.85 -0.87
CA MET A 277 -19.50 0.84 -1.04
C MET A 277 -20.66 1.02 -0.07
N GLY A 278 -20.40 1.38 1.18
CA GLY A 278 -21.46 1.14 2.18
C GLY A 278 -21.09 1.34 3.61
N TYR A 279 -19.82 1.16 3.90
CA TYR A 279 -19.44 0.48 5.12
C TYR A 279 -18.40 1.27 5.92
N THR A 280 -18.45 1.13 7.22
CA THR A 280 -17.51 1.68 8.19
C THR A 280 -17.39 0.73 9.38
N LEU A 281 -16.46 1.01 10.29
CA LEU A 281 -16.43 0.36 11.60
C LEU A 281 -17.68 0.72 12.41
N PRO A 282 -18.13 -0.17 13.31
CA PRO A 282 -19.18 0.13 14.27
C PRO A 282 -18.86 1.39 15.08
N ARG A 283 -19.84 2.28 15.26
CA ARG A 283 -19.68 3.50 16.07
C ARG A 283 -19.93 3.21 17.54
N VAL A 284 -18.86 3.13 18.31
CA VAL A 284 -18.89 2.75 19.73
C VAL A 284 -19.37 3.90 20.65
N ASN A 285 -19.08 5.15 20.29
CA ASN A 285 -19.29 6.31 21.19
C ASN A 285 -20.51 7.17 20.84
N GLU A 286 -21.62 6.58 20.37
CA GLU A 286 -22.87 7.33 20.16
C GLU A 286 -23.57 7.63 21.50
N ALA A 287 -24.11 8.85 21.64
CA ALA A 287 -24.58 9.40 22.93
C ALA A 287 -25.74 8.61 23.55
N ASP A 288 -26.53 7.91 22.74
CA ASP A 288 -27.77 7.24 23.15
C ASP A 288 -27.63 5.71 23.30
N LEU A 289 -26.42 5.17 23.19
CA LEU A 289 -26.19 3.73 23.36
C LEU A 289 -26.06 3.36 24.84
N SER A 290 -26.70 2.25 25.23
CA SER A 290 -26.43 1.62 26.53
C SER A 290 -25.01 1.04 26.56
N ASP A 291 -24.47 0.82 27.75
CA ASP A 291 -23.12 0.28 27.90
C ASP A 291 -22.98 -1.13 27.30
N GLU A 292 -24.06 -1.91 27.32
CA GLU A 292 -24.12 -3.22 26.67
C GLU A 292 -23.96 -3.10 25.15
N ILE A 293 -24.68 -2.17 24.51
CA ILE A 293 -24.58 -1.96 23.05
C ILE A 293 -23.20 -1.39 22.68
N LYS A 294 -22.63 -0.50 23.51
CA LYS A 294 -21.26 0.00 23.28
C LYS A 294 -20.24 -1.14 23.32
N LYS A 295 -20.40 -2.05 24.28
CA LYS A 295 -19.53 -3.22 24.41
C LYS A 295 -19.65 -4.15 23.19
N GLU A 296 -20.87 -4.46 22.75
CA GLU A 296 -21.11 -5.26 21.53
C GLU A 296 -20.47 -4.61 20.29
N ARG A 297 -20.67 -3.30 20.10
CA ARG A 297 -20.06 -2.57 18.98
C ARG A 297 -18.54 -2.51 19.04
N GLU A 298 -17.97 -2.46 20.25
CA GLU A 298 -16.51 -2.52 20.42
C GLU A 298 -15.98 -3.91 20.06
N GLU A 299 -16.66 -4.98 20.49
CA GLU A 299 -16.35 -6.36 20.09
C GLU A 299 -16.41 -6.50 18.55
N ASP A 300 -17.46 -5.96 17.93
CA ASP A 300 -17.60 -5.96 16.48
C ASP A 300 -16.47 -5.18 15.77
N ALA A 301 -16.04 -4.05 16.35
CA ALA A 301 -14.96 -3.24 15.81
C ALA A 301 -13.60 -3.91 15.98
N VAL A 302 -13.40 -4.68 17.05
CA VAL A 302 -12.22 -5.54 17.25
C VAL A 302 -12.15 -6.62 16.18
N GLU A 303 -13.27 -7.29 15.88
CA GLU A 303 -13.35 -8.30 14.82
C GLU A 303 -13.37 -7.69 13.40
N GLY A 304 -13.61 -6.38 13.30
CA GLY A 304 -13.58 -5.62 12.06
C GLY A 304 -14.83 -5.80 11.21
N TYR A 305 -15.98 -6.03 11.83
CA TYR A 305 -17.25 -6.16 11.13
C TYR A 305 -17.61 -4.88 10.37
N LEU A 306 -18.07 -5.07 9.14
CA LEU A 306 -18.52 -4.01 8.26
C LEU A 306 -19.95 -3.60 8.63
N ASN A 307 -20.12 -2.33 9.00
CA ASN A 307 -21.40 -1.75 9.35
C ASN A 307 -21.82 -0.72 8.31
N LYS A 308 -23.09 -0.77 7.86
CA LYS A 308 -23.61 0.26 6.95
C LYS A 308 -23.66 1.61 7.64
N PHE A 309 -23.38 2.68 6.89
CA PHE A 309 -23.62 4.04 7.41
C PHE A 309 -25.09 4.22 7.80
N THR A 310 -25.32 4.62 9.04
CA THR A 310 -26.66 4.87 9.59
C THR A 310 -27.30 6.14 9.03
N ASP A 311 -26.50 7.09 8.55
CA ASP A 311 -26.94 8.37 7.97
C ASP A 311 -26.83 8.34 6.43
N ILE A 312 -27.83 7.73 5.79
CA ILE A 312 -27.95 7.67 4.32
C ILE A 312 -28.17 9.07 3.72
N THR A 313 -28.68 10.03 4.51
CA THR A 313 -28.98 11.40 4.06
C THR A 313 -27.72 12.20 3.69
N LYS A 314 -26.59 11.98 4.37
CA LYS A 314 -25.29 12.55 3.95
C LYS A 314 -24.75 11.95 2.64
N ARG A 315 -25.19 10.73 2.28
CA ARG A 315 -24.73 10.01 1.08
C ARG A 315 -25.41 10.43 -0.21
N MET A 316 -26.67 10.88 -0.22
CA MET A 316 -27.29 11.34 -1.47
C MET A 316 -26.57 12.55 -2.09
N LEU A 317 -25.79 13.30 -1.30
CA LEU A 317 -25.05 14.48 -1.76
C LEU A 317 -23.65 14.17 -2.33
N MET A 318 -23.00 13.06 -1.96
CA MET A 318 -21.63 12.78 -2.40
C MET A 318 -21.48 12.29 -3.87
N PRO A 319 -22.34 11.41 -4.42
CA PRO A 319 -22.23 10.97 -5.81
C PRO A 319 -22.46 12.10 -6.82
N LEU A 320 -23.27 13.11 -6.45
CA LEU A 320 -23.49 14.32 -7.26
C LEU A 320 -22.22 15.17 -7.39
N VAL A 321 -21.38 15.19 -6.37
CA VAL A 321 -20.09 15.89 -6.41
C VAL A 321 -19.04 15.04 -7.13
N ALA A 322 -18.94 13.75 -6.84
CA ALA A 322 -17.93 12.87 -7.44
C ALA A 322 -18.09 12.70 -8.97
N ARG A 323 -19.33 12.62 -9.49
CA ARG A 323 -19.58 12.56 -10.95
C ARG A 323 -19.25 13.86 -11.69
N ALA A 324 -19.20 15.01 -11.01
CA ALA A 324 -18.87 16.29 -11.63
C ALA A 324 -17.35 16.49 -11.84
N PHE A 325 -16.51 15.66 -11.22
CA PHE A 325 -15.04 15.78 -11.26
C PHE A 325 -14.33 14.56 -11.87
N SER A 326 -15.09 13.58 -12.37
CA SER A 326 -14.57 12.36 -13.03
C SER A 326 -14.91 12.28 -14.52
N SER A 327 -15.30 13.40 -15.14
CA SER A 327 -15.42 13.60 -16.59
C SER A 327 -14.21 14.30 -17.18
#